data_AF-A0A081BTA7-F1
#
_entry.id   AF-A0A081BTA7-F1
#
_cell.length_a   1.000
_cell.length_b   1.000
_cell.length_c   1.000
_cell.angle_alpha   90.00
_cell.angle_beta   90.00
_cell.angle_gamma   90.00
#
_symmetry.space_group_name_H-M   'P 1'
#
loop_
_entity.id
_entity.type
_entity.pdbx_description
1 polymer ?
#
loop_
_entity_poly.entity_id
_entity_poly.type
_entity_poly.pdbx_seq_one_letter_code
_entity_poly.pdbx_strand_id
1 'polypeptide(L)'
;MEHERFALNSGRKRPAYTPKNIRCPHCGAGLTIKDEQSELVVCEYCGSHLNVSRDEMEVLGKGASRKWEFPLKIGDSFRYNNARYEIIARMVFIEDGDETEASRQYLLYNPYHGTLWLDDYQGQYSLSMDTHVMPVEDPFSKRRGDLLKTHDDQAWVMEGAGTYELVYVDGALPWIAQIGDQAEYAEFLNKSNPKLQYEAQRIAGEIEYGKGESLSLAQVRQALGKPDFLKTEGTGKAAQRAVSVDNVVSARRGFTFAFVVITIALIVNGFAYMVASSQGRRVLEQNFTAQELTAETISEPFIVRKDNDILKITANANLDNAWMALDIGVVRQDDDPIRNEDMLLHVDDADMSYYHGTEGGESWSEGSRSSSSYIQIPQKGTYKLMVHAVSNSGETETATQAEHSATIRVYSGALVPYYSMLMAIVSAIMLVGTFAMYHKWKHGDEDDDDDDD
;
A
#
# COMPACT_ATOMS: atom_id res chain seq x y z
N MET A 1 -43.24 -40.61 10.64
CA MET A 1 -41.89 -40.95 11.13
C MET A 1 -41.24 -41.82 10.08
N GLU A 2 -40.62 -41.17 9.10
CA GLU A 2 -39.93 -41.83 7.98
C GLU A 2 -38.53 -41.21 7.94
N HIS A 3 -37.71 -41.58 8.93
CA HIS A 3 -36.31 -41.17 9.03
C HIS A 3 -35.47 -42.44 8.98
N GLU A 4 -34.35 -42.36 8.25
CA GLU A 4 -33.31 -43.40 8.04
C GLU A 4 -33.54 -44.38 6.89
N ARG A 5 -33.46 -43.89 5.64
CA ARG A 5 -33.20 -44.72 4.43
C ARG A 5 -31.74 -44.75 3.99
N PHE A 6 -30.84 -43.99 4.64
CA PHE A 6 -29.41 -44.01 4.35
C PHE A 6 -28.65 -44.37 5.62
N ALA A 7 -28.31 -45.65 5.77
CA ALA A 7 -27.47 -46.11 6.86
C ALA A 7 -26.06 -45.51 6.68
N LEU A 8 -25.73 -44.50 7.49
CA LEU A 8 -24.46 -43.77 7.50
C LEU A 8 -23.22 -44.64 7.84
N ASN A 9 -23.38 -45.97 7.98
CA ASN A 9 -22.30 -46.93 8.21
C ASN A 9 -22.42 -48.21 7.38
N SER A 10 -23.31 -48.23 6.36
CA SER A 10 -23.47 -49.38 5.46
C SER A 10 -22.72 -49.21 4.13
N GLY A 11 -21.77 -48.28 4.07
CA GLY A 11 -20.88 -48.14 2.90
C GLY A 11 -20.11 -49.44 2.69
N ARG A 12 -19.97 -49.86 1.43
CA ARG A 12 -19.11 -51.00 1.07
C ARG A 12 -17.72 -50.74 1.65
N LYS A 13 -17.23 -51.62 2.55
CA LYS A 13 -15.85 -51.53 3.04
C LYS A 13 -14.93 -51.44 1.82
N ARG A 14 -14.10 -50.39 1.76
CA ARG A 14 -13.11 -50.26 0.70
C ARG A 14 -12.27 -51.54 0.69
N PRO A 15 -12.05 -52.18 -0.47
CA PRO A 15 -11.16 -53.32 -0.57
C PRO A 15 -9.81 -53.00 0.05
N ALA A 16 -9.10 -54.04 0.55
CA ALA A 16 -7.74 -53.85 1.01
C ALA A 16 -6.90 -53.30 -0.15
N TYR A 17 -6.30 -52.13 0.06
CA TYR A 17 -5.44 -51.49 -0.92
C TYR A 17 -4.30 -52.43 -1.32
N THR A 18 -4.17 -52.67 -2.63
CA THR A 18 -3.14 -53.52 -3.22
C THR A 18 -2.49 -52.75 -4.38
N PRO A 19 -1.22 -52.32 -4.26
CA PRO A 19 -0.51 -51.66 -5.35
C PRO A 19 -0.50 -52.51 -6.63
N LYS A 20 -0.61 -51.87 -7.80
CA LYS A 20 -0.59 -52.53 -9.11
C LYS A 20 0.87 -52.72 -9.55
N ASN A 21 1.27 -53.96 -9.79
CA ASN A 21 2.61 -54.25 -10.32
C ASN A 21 2.56 -54.37 -11.85
N ILE A 22 3.45 -53.66 -12.53
CA ILE A 22 3.59 -53.70 -13.99
C ILE A 22 5.02 -54.03 -14.39
N ARG A 23 5.25 -54.37 -15.67
CA ARG A 23 6.58 -54.47 -16.26
C ARG A 23 6.75 -53.42 -17.33
N CYS A 24 7.84 -52.66 -17.27
CA CYS A 24 8.18 -51.67 -18.28
C CYS A 24 8.31 -52.34 -19.65
N PRO A 25 7.51 -51.97 -20.65
CA PRO A 25 7.59 -52.57 -21.99
C PRO A 25 8.90 -52.23 -22.72
N HIS A 26 9.63 -51.19 -22.30
CA HIS A 26 10.90 -50.80 -22.91
C HIS A 26 12.11 -51.59 -22.40
N CYS A 27 12.24 -51.79 -21.08
CA CYS A 27 13.41 -52.42 -20.47
C CYS A 27 13.13 -53.72 -19.68
N GLY A 28 11.86 -54.08 -19.49
CA GLY A 28 11.44 -55.27 -18.76
C GLY A 28 11.46 -55.16 -17.24
N ALA A 29 11.89 -54.03 -16.67
CA ALA A 29 11.95 -53.83 -15.22
C ALA A 29 10.55 -53.86 -14.58
N GLY A 30 10.45 -54.40 -13.36
CA GLY A 30 9.20 -54.39 -12.58
C GLY A 30 8.99 -53.04 -11.90
N LEU A 31 7.80 -52.47 -12.01
CA LEU A 31 7.42 -51.20 -11.37
C LEU A 31 6.18 -51.43 -10.49
N THR A 32 6.09 -50.69 -9.38
CA THR A 32 4.93 -50.69 -8.48
C THR A 32 4.19 -49.36 -8.60
N ILE A 33 2.96 -49.40 -9.11
CA ILE A 33 2.05 -48.26 -9.16
C ILE A 33 1.26 -48.23 -7.86
N LYS A 34 1.36 -47.12 -7.14
CA LYS A 34 0.69 -46.94 -5.83
C LYS A 34 -0.68 -46.31 -5.98
N ASP A 35 -0.80 -45.29 -6.80
CA ASP A 35 -2.10 -44.69 -7.05
C ASP A 35 -2.84 -45.46 -8.16
N GLU A 36 -4.06 -45.91 -7.86
CA GLU A 36 -4.91 -46.60 -8.82
C GLU A 36 -5.37 -45.66 -9.96
N GLN A 37 -5.27 -44.35 -9.75
CA GLN A 37 -5.59 -43.31 -10.73
C GLN A 37 -4.39 -42.89 -11.59
N SER A 38 -3.21 -43.48 -11.42
CA SER A 38 -2.04 -43.12 -12.23
C SER A 38 -2.30 -43.37 -13.72
N GLU A 39 -2.05 -42.35 -14.54
CA GLU A 39 -2.07 -42.44 -16.01
C GLU A 39 -0.67 -42.40 -16.60
N LEU A 40 0.25 -41.63 -16.00
CA LEU A 40 1.67 -41.60 -16.37
C LEU A 40 2.51 -42.29 -15.30
N VAL A 41 3.42 -43.16 -15.74
CA VAL A 41 4.47 -43.74 -14.89
C VAL A 41 5.82 -43.63 -15.61
N VAL A 42 6.79 -42.96 -14.98
CA VAL A 42 8.16 -42.88 -15.46
C VAL A 42 8.97 -44.03 -14.88
N CYS A 43 9.52 -44.87 -15.75
CA CYS A 43 10.32 -46.02 -15.35
C CYS A 43 11.64 -45.56 -14.68
N GLU A 44 11.78 -45.80 -13.38
CA GLU A 44 12.97 -45.42 -12.58
C GLU A 44 14.29 -46.02 -13.11
N TYR A 45 14.23 -47.11 -13.88
CA TYR A 45 15.41 -47.81 -14.39
C TYR A 45 15.91 -47.29 -15.74
N CYS A 46 15.01 -46.89 -16.65
CA CYS A 46 15.38 -46.53 -18.03
C CYS A 46 14.87 -45.15 -18.48
N GLY A 47 14.10 -44.46 -17.64
CA GLY A 47 13.54 -43.14 -17.89
C GLY A 47 12.41 -43.10 -18.92
N SER A 48 11.85 -44.26 -19.31
CA SER A 48 10.74 -44.29 -20.26
C SER A 48 9.45 -43.82 -19.60
N HIS A 49 8.75 -42.89 -20.24
CA HIS A 49 7.42 -42.43 -19.88
C HIS A 49 6.40 -43.45 -20.39
N LEU A 50 5.59 -43.99 -19.49
CA LEU A 50 4.62 -45.03 -19.77
C LEU A 50 3.22 -44.49 -19.55
N ASN A 51 2.37 -44.61 -20.57
CA ASN A 51 0.93 -44.44 -20.39
C ASN A 51 0.35 -45.75 -19.85
N VAL A 52 -0.23 -45.69 -18.66
CA VAL A 52 -0.81 -46.81 -17.91
C VAL A 52 -2.33 -46.64 -17.69
N SER A 53 -2.96 -45.64 -18.33
CA SER A 53 -4.41 -45.37 -18.27
C SER A 53 -5.27 -46.51 -18.83
N ARG A 54 -4.68 -47.41 -19.62
CA ARG A 54 -5.33 -48.56 -20.25
C ARG A 54 -4.66 -49.86 -19.84
N ASP A 55 -5.32 -50.99 -20.13
CA ASP A 55 -4.75 -52.32 -19.87
C ASP A 55 -3.47 -52.58 -20.68
N GLU A 56 -3.44 -52.10 -21.93
CA GLU A 56 -2.25 -52.10 -22.77
C GLU A 56 -1.44 -50.83 -22.49
N MET A 57 -0.22 -51.02 -21.99
CA MET A 57 0.71 -49.93 -21.69
C MET A 57 1.40 -49.43 -22.96
N GLU A 58 1.47 -48.12 -23.13
CA GLU A 58 2.14 -47.47 -24.27
C GLU A 58 3.41 -46.75 -23.80
N VAL A 59 4.48 -46.83 -24.60
CA VAL A 59 5.71 -46.06 -24.36
C VAL A 59 5.60 -44.73 -25.08
N LEU A 60 5.51 -43.65 -24.31
CA LEU A 60 5.38 -42.28 -24.85
C LEU A 60 6.73 -41.68 -25.27
N GLY A 61 7.83 -42.26 -24.81
CA GLY A 61 9.19 -41.77 -25.07
C GLY A 61 10.01 -41.71 -23.80
N LYS A 62 11.03 -40.86 -23.78
CA LYS A 62 11.81 -40.51 -22.58
C LYS A 62 11.69 -39.02 -22.31
N GLY A 63 11.65 -38.64 -21.04
CA GLY A 63 11.58 -37.24 -20.61
C GLY A 63 12.88 -36.48 -20.84
N ALA A 64 12.96 -35.29 -20.23
CA ALA A 64 14.10 -34.39 -20.34
C ALA A 64 15.43 -35.08 -20.00
N SER A 65 16.46 -34.80 -20.79
CA SER A 65 17.82 -35.32 -20.56
C SER A 65 18.51 -34.67 -19.36
N ARG A 66 18.07 -33.45 -19.00
CA ARG A 66 18.55 -32.69 -17.86
C ARG A 66 18.19 -33.39 -16.55
N LYS A 67 19.17 -33.43 -15.65
CA LYS A 67 18.96 -33.88 -14.27
C LYS A 67 18.70 -32.68 -13.38
N TRP A 68 17.66 -32.79 -12.55
CA TRP A 68 17.34 -31.82 -11.51
C TRP A 68 17.66 -32.41 -10.14
N GLU A 69 18.17 -31.57 -9.25
CA GLU A 69 18.39 -31.95 -7.86
C GLU A 69 17.12 -31.75 -7.05
N PHE A 70 16.75 -32.78 -6.30
CA PHE A 70 15.61 -32.76 -5.40
C PHE A 70 16.05 -33.09 -3.97
N PRO A 71 15.73 -32.26 -2.97
CA PRO A 71 15.98 -32.58 -1.58
C PRO A 71 15.11 -33.75 -1.09
N LEU A 72 13.94 -33.97 -1.70
CA LEU A 72 13.05 -35.09 -1.41
C LEU A 72 13.01 -36.09 -2.56
N LYS A 73 12.90 -37.38 -2.22
CA LYS A 73 12.94 -38.48 -3.18
C LYS A 73 11.59 -39.19 -3.26
N ILE A 74 11.30 -39.78 -4.42
CA ILE A 74 10.22 -40.76 -4.54
C ILE A 74 10.41 -41.85 -3.47
N GLY A 75 9.34 -42.20 -2.78
CA GLY A 75 9.37 -43.13 -1.65
C GLY A 75 9.56 -42.47 -0.27
N ASP A 76 9.94 -41.19 -0.21
CA ASP A 76 10.02 -40.48 1.07
C ASP A 76 8.64 -40.39 1.72
N SER A 77 8.62 -40.57 3.04
CA SER A 77 7.42 -40.48 3.84
C SER A 77 7.18 -39.04 4.29
N PHE A 78 5.92 -38.60 4.26
CA PHE A 78 5.50 -37.31 4.77
C PHE A 78 4.25 -37.46 5.64
N ARG A 79 4.27 -36.92 6.87
CA ARG A 79 3.14 -37.01 7.80
C ARG A 79 2.36 -35.71 7.84
N TYR A 80 1.06 -35.80 7.61
CA TYR A 80 0.13 -34.68 7.69
C TYR A 80 -1.22 -35.14 8.21
N ASN A 81 -1.83 -34.39 9.13
CA ASN A 81 -3.13 -34.69 9.75
C ASN A 81 -3.30 -36.16 10.19
N ASN A 82 -2.32 -36.69 10.92
CA ASN A 82 -2.26 -38.09 11.40
C ASN A 82 -2.25 -39.18 10.32
N ALA A 83 -2.15 -38.82 9.04
CA ALA A 83 -1.92 -39.74 7.93
C ALA A 83 -0.45 -39.73 7.51
N ARG A 84 0.00 -40.87 6.97
CA ARG A 84 1.31 -41.01 6.34
C ARG A 84 1.13 -41.06 4.84
N TYR A 85 1.65 -40.06 4.14
CA TYR A 85 1.74 -40.01 2.69
C TYR A 85 3.12 -40.48 2.25
N GLU A 86 3.21 -40.85 0.98
CA GLU A 86 4.46 -41.15 0.32
C GLU A 86 4.59 -40.32 -0.96
N ILE A 87 5.78 -39.80 -1.23
CA ILE A 87 6.05 -39.09 -2.49
C ILE A 87 6.05 -40.10 -3.63
N ILE A 88 5.13 -39.95 -4.58
CA ILE A 88 4.98 -40.83 -5.75
C ILE A 88 5.40 -40.18 -7.06
N ALA A 89 5.47 -38.85 -7.14
CA ALA A 89 5.99 -38.13 -8.30
C ALA A 89 6.72 -36.85 -7.91
N ARG A 90 7.56 -36.36 -8.82
CA ARG A 90 8.26 -35.09 -8.69
C ARG A 90 8.26 -34.36 -10.03
N MET A 91 8.09 -33.06 -9.97
CA MET A 91 8.07 -32.18 -11.13
C MET A 91 8.95 -30.96 -10.89
N VAL A 92 9.44 -30.37 -11.97
CA VAL A 92 10.05 -29.04 -11.94
C VAL A 92 9.33 -28.16 -12.94
N PHE A 93 8.90 -27.00 -12.47
CA PHE A 93 8.37 -25.93 -13.29
C PHE A 93 9.34 -24.76 -13.31
N ILE A 94 9.36 -24.00 -14.41
CA ILE A 94 10.04 -22.70 -14.51
C ILE A 94 9.01 -21.64 -14.88
N GLU A 95 9.26 -20.40 -14.46
CA GLU A 95 8.43 -19.23 -14.78
C GLU A 95 9.08 -18.43 -15.88
N ASP A 96 8.30 -18.01 -16.87
CA ASP A 96 8.72 -17.06 -17.92
C ASP A 96 10.06 -17.40 -18.62
N GLY A 97 10.38 -18.70 -18.70
CA GLY A 97 11.64 -19.19 -19.29
C GLY A 97 12.89 -19.00 -18.42
N ASP A 98 12.75 -18.50 -17.19
CA ASP A 98 13.85 -18.30 -16.24
C ASP A 98 14.03 -19.53 -15.34
N GLU A 99 15.13 -20.25 -15.55
CA GLU A 99 15.48 -21.42 -14.74
C GLU A 99 15.90 -21.08 -13.31
N THR A 100 16.24 -19.82 -13.02
CA THR A 100 16.55 -19.36 -11.67
C THR A 100 15.30 -19.32 -10.78
N GLU A 101 14.12 -19.24 -11.40
CA GLU A 101 12.80 -19.28 -10.77
C GLU A 101 12.19 -20.69 -10.76
N ALA A 102 13.02 -21.74 -10.83
CA ALA A 102 12.54 -23.11 -10.83
C ALA A 102 11.88 -23.51 -9.48
N SER A 103 10.61 -23.90 -9.55
CA SER A 103 9.86 -24.52 -8.45
C SER A 103 9.87 -26.05 -8.58
N ARG A 104 9.89 -26.75 -7.44
CA ARG A 104 9.79 -28.23 -7.41
C ARG A 104 8.47 -28.61 -6.77
N GLN A 105 7.71 -29.47 -7.43
CA GLN A 105 6.46 -29.98 -6.89
C GLN A 105 6.55 -31.48 -6.64
N TYR A 106 5.96 -31.94 -5.55
CA TYR A 106 5.93 -33.35 -5.16
C TYR A 106 4.47 -33.80 -5.01
N LEU A 107 4.10 -34.88 -5.70
CA LEU A 107 2.82 -35.54 -5.48
C LEU A 107 2.95 -36.53 -4.32
N LEU A 108 2.20 -36.30 -3.26
CA LEU A 108 2.13 -37.14 -2.08
C LEU A 108 0.85 -37.97 -2.15
N TYR A 109 0.94 -39.27 -1.88
CA TYR A 109 -0.22 -40.17 -1.95
C TYR A 109 -0.42 -40.96 -0.66
N ASN A 110 -1.69 -41.09 -0.27
CA ASN A 110 -2.15 -42.02 0.72
C ASN A 110 -3.40 -42.76 0.19
N PRO A 111 -3.43 -44.11 0.26
CA PRO A 111 -4.54 -44.89 -0.32
C PRO A 111 -5.90 -44.63 0.33
N TYR A 112 -5.95 -44.08 1.54
CA TYR A 112 -7.20 -43.77 2.26
C TYR A 112 -7.54 -42.28 2.28
N HIS A 113 -6.54 -41.42 2.13
CA HIS A 113 -6.70 -39.96 2.25
C HIS A 113 -6.50 -39.20 0.94
N GLY A 114 -6.16 -39.88 -0.16
CA GLY A 114 -5.98 -39.26 -1.46
C GLY A 114 -4.59 -38.64 -1.62
N THR A 115 -4.53 -37.57 -2.40
CA THR A 115 -3.31 -36.88 -2.78
C THR A 115 -3.13 -35.55 -2.06
N LEU A 116 -1.89 -35.12 -1.94
CA LEU A 116 -1.50 -33.77 -1.53
C LEU A 116 -0.38 -33.30 -2.47
N TRP A 117 -0.29 -31.99 -2.65
CA TRP A 117 0.82 -31.35 -3.34
C TRP A 117 1.73 -30.71 -2.31
N LEU A 118 3.03 -30.96 -2.41
CA LEU A 118 4.05 -30.25 -1.64
C LEU A 118 4.91 -29.48 -2.64
N ASP A 119 4.96 -28.16 -2.51
CA ASP A 119 5.80 -27.32 -3.34
C ASP A 119 7.05 -26.89 -2.58
N ASP A 120 8.14 -26.71 -3.31
CA ASP A 120 9.41 -26.19 -2.85
C ASP A 120 9.88 -25.13 -3.83
N TYR A 121 9.69 -23.88 -3.44
CA TYR A 121 10.17 -22.73 -4.18
C TYR A 121 11.26 -22.04 -3.35
N GLN A 122 12.50 -22.18 -3.83
CA GLN A 122 13.71 -21.67 -3.17
C GLN A 122 13.82 -22.01 -1.66
N GLY A 123 13.33 -23.19 -1.25
CA GLY A 123 13.37 -23.65 0.16
C GLY A 123 12.20 -23.17 1.01
N GLN A 124 11.24 -22.43 0.44
CA GLN A 124 9.91 -22.22 1.04
C GLN A 124 9.00 -23.38 0.64
N TYR A 125 8.27 -23.92 1.60
CA TYR A 125 7.40 -25.07 1.37
C TYR A 125 5.94 -24.70 1.57
N SER A 126 5.07 -25.15 0.67
CA SER A 126 3.61 -25.13 0.80
C SER A 126 3.06 -26.53 0.66
N LEU A 127 1.96 -26.80 1.35
CA LEU A 127 1.23 -28.05 1.20
C LEU A 127 -0.21 -27.72 0.81
N SER A 128 -0.65 -28.19 -0.35
CA SER A 128 -1.99 -27.94 -0.88
C SER A 128 -2.73 -29.23 -1.27
N MET A 129 -4.02 -29.06 -1.50
CA MET A 129 -4.92 -30.10 -2.00
C MET A 129 -6.02 -29.45 -2.83
N ASP A 130 -6.59 -30.21 -3.75
CA ASP A 130 -7.68 -29.76 -4.59
C ASP A 130 -8.89 -29.34 -3.74
N THR A 131 -9.56 -28.29 -4.17
CA THR A 131 -10.77 -27.77 -3.53
C THR A 131 -11.88 -27.55 -4.54
N HIS A 132 -13.12 -27.82 -4.12
CA HIS A 132 -14.31 -27.46 -4.89
C HIS A 132 -14.89 -26.10 -4.48
N VAL A 133 -14.19 -25.35 -3.62
CA VAL A 133 -14.61 -24.01 -3.26
C VAL A 133 -14.18 -23.03 -4.34
N MET A 134 -15.14 -22.65 -5.18
CA MET A 134 -14.91 -21.73 -6.30
C MET A 134 -14.80 -20.27 -5.84
N PRO A 135 -14.09 -19.42 -6.60
CA PRO A 135 -14.08 -17.99 -6.38
C PRO A 135 -15.37 -17.34 -6.91
N VAL A 136 -15.76 -16.22 -6.31
CA VAL A 136 -16.94 -15.43 -6.71
C VAL A 136 -16.66 -14.57 -7.95
N GLU A 137 -15.39 -14.27 -8.18
CA GLU A 137 -14.90 -13.43 -9.27
C GLU A 137 -13.84 -14.23 -10.05
N ASP A 138 -13.51 -13.81 -11.27
CA ASP A 138 -12.42 -14.42 -12.03
C ASP A 138 -11.09 -14.20 -11.31
N PRO A 139 -10.38 -15.28 -10.89
CA PRO A 139 -9.09 -15.15 -10.22
C PRO A 139 -8.00 -14.61 -11.16
N PHE A 140 -8.08 -14.86 -12.47
CA PHE A 140 -7.08 -14.45 -13.45
C PHE A 140 -7.19 -12.97 -13.85
N SER A 141 -8.29 -12.29 -13.48
CA SER A 141 -8.47 -10.87 -13.73
C SER A 141 -7.89 -9.96 -12.63
N LYS A 142 -7.28 -10.56 -11.59
CA LYS A 142 -6.79 -9.85 -10.41
C LYS A 142 -5.34 -9.42 -10.62
N ARG A 143 -4.90 -8.41 -9.87
CA ARG A 143 -3.48 -8.01 -9.76
C ARG A 143 -3.00 -8.12 -8.33
N ARG A 144 -1.68 -8.07 -8.13
CA ARG A 144 -1.04 -8.12 -6.81
C ARG A 144 -1.74 -7.20 -5.81
N GLY A 145 -2.06 -7.72 -4.63
CA GLY A 145 -2.75 -6.98 -3.57
C GLY A 145 -4.27 -6.79 -3.75
N ASP A 146 -4.85 -7.21 -4.88
CA ASP A 146 -6.31 -7.24 -5.05
C ASP A 146 -6.97 -8.29 -4.16
N LEU A 147 -8.24 -8.05 -3.86
CA LEU A 147 -9.05 -8.99 -3.10
C LEU A 147 -9.79 -9.95 -4.03
N LEU A 148 -9.81 -11.21 -3.64
CA LEU A 148 -10.67 -12.25 -4.18
C LEU A 148 -11.55 -12.79 -3.06
N LYS A 149 -12.84 -13.01 -3.35
CA LYS A 149 -13.74 -13.71 -2.44
C LYS A 149 -14.06 -15.11 -2.96
N THR A 150 -14.22 -16.06 -2.06
CA THR A 150 -14.65 -17.43 -2.36
C THR A 150 -16.04 -17.70 -1.78
N HIS A 151 -16.72 -18.73 -2.30
CA HIS A 151 -18.08 -19.09 -1.88
C HIS A 151 -18.23 -19.59 -0.43
N ASP A 152 -17.13 -19.78 0.29
CA ASP A 152 -17.08 -20.06 1.73
C ASP A 152 -16.84 -18.79 2.59
N ASP A 153 -17.14 -17.61 2.03
CA ASP A 153 -17.02 -16.29 2.66
C ASP A 153 -15.60 -15.91 3.12
N GLN A 154 -14.58 -16.58 2.58
CA GLN A 154 -13.19 -16.19 2.79
C GLN A 154 -12.76 -15.08 1.83
N ALA A 155 -11.84 -14.24 2.32
CA ALA A 155 -11.23 -13.17 1.54
C ALA A 155 -9.73 -13.45 1.41
N TRP A 156 -9.24 -13.36 0.18
CA TRP A 156 -7.88 -13.66 -0.20
C TRP A 156 -7.26 -12.42 -0.85
N VAL A 157 -5.95 -12.26 -0.71
CA VAL A 157 -5.17 -11.17 -1.30
C VAL A 157 -4.24 -11.81 -2.32
N MET A 158 -4.31 -11.35 -3.58
CA MET A 158 -3.48 -11.89 -4.64
C MET A 158 -2.00 -11.64 -4.35
N GLU A 159 -1.21 -12.69 -4.46
CA GLU A 159 0.24 -12.69 -4.28
C GLU A 159 0.94 -12.52 -5.62
N GLY A 160 0.63 -13.40 -6.57
CA GLY A 160 1.21 -13.41 -7.92
C GLY A 160 0.33 -14.20 -8.90
N ALA A 161 0.63 -14.01 -10.18
CA ALA A 161 0.10 -14.81 -11.28
C ALA A 161 1.13 -14.80 -12.41
N GLY A 162 1.10 -15.85 -13.21
CA GLY A 162 2.03 -16.02 -14.32
C GLY A 162 1.75 -17.31 -15.08
N THR A 163 2.75 -17.77 -15.83
CA THR A 163 2.72 -19.04 -16.53
C THR A 163 3.91 -19.90 -16.11
N TYR A 164 3.63 -21.13 -15.70
CA TYR A 164 4.66 -22.12 -15.43
C TYR A 164 4.79 -23.09 -16.60
N GLU A 165 6.03 -23.50 -16.92
CA GLU A 165 6.33 -24.54 -17.90
C GLU A 165 6.95 -25.78 -17.22
N LEU A 166 6.40 -26.96 -17.49
CA LEU A 166 6.91 -28.23 -16.98
C LEU A 166 8.20 -28.64 -17.72
N VAL A 167 9.33 -28.58 -17.02
CA VAL A 167 10.66 -28.90 -17.60
C VAL A 167 11.23 -30.25 -17.13
N TYR A 168 10.60 -30.88 -16.13
CA TYR A 168 10.99 -32.21 -15.67
C TYR A 168 9.83 -32.92 -14.96
N VAL A 169 9.73 -34.23 -15.16
CA VAL A 169 8.80 -35.09 -14.42
C VAL A 169 9.40 -36.48 -14.20
N ASP A 170 9.22 -37.05 -13.00
CA ASP A 170 9.42 -38.47 -12.74
C ASP A 170 8.42 -39.03 -11.70
N GLY A 171 8.35 -40.36 -11.61
CA GLY A 171 7.38 -41.06 -10.75
C GLY A 171 6.04 -41.35 -11.43
N ALA A 172 4.94 -41.29 -10.67
CA ALA A 172 3.60 -41.65 -11.12
C ALA A 172 2.58 -40.51 -10.92
N LEU A 173 1.97 -40.03 -12.00
CA LEU A 173 0.99 -38.93 -12.01
C LEU A 173 -0.41 -39.40 -12.46
N PRO A 174 -1.48 -38.75 -11.99
CA PRO A 174 -2.85 -39.06 -12.38
C PRO A 174 -3.24 -38.52 -13.77
N TRP A 175 -2.34 -37.85 -14.48
CA TRP A 175 -2.51 -37.43 -15.87
C TRP A 175 -1.25 -37.68 -16.70
N ILE A 176 -1.37 -37.61 -18.02
CA ILE A 176 -0.26 -37.71 -18.96
C ILE A 176 0.46 -36.36 -19.09
N ALA A 177 1.46 -36.13 -18.24
CA ALA A 177 2.32 -34.95 -18.31
C ALA A 177 3.34 -35.04 -19.46
N GLN A 178 3.54 -33.94 -20.18
CA GLN A 178 4.52 -33.78 -21.23
C GLN A 178 5.48 -32.62 -20.91
N ILE A 179 6.75 -32.81 -21.22
CA ILE A 179 7.74 -31.73 -21.07
C ILE A 179 7.38 -30.60 -22.04
N GLY A 180 7.31 -29.38 -21.53
CA GLY A 180 6.81 -28.20 -22.24
C GLY A 180 5.32 -27.90 -22.01
N ASP A 181 4.60 -28.72 -21.23
CA ASP A 181 3.25 -28.38 -20.81
C ASP A 181 3.26 -27.05 -20.04
N GLN A 182 2.33 -26.15 -20.39
CA GLN A 182 2.20 -24.83 -19.77
C GLN A 182 0.88 -24.70 -19.02
N ALA A 183 0.92 -24.04 -17.87
CA ALA A 183 -0.22 -23.75 -17.02
C ALA A 183 -0.20 -22.30 -16.58
N GLU A 184 -1.33 -21.60 -16.70
CA GLU A 184 -1.51 -20.30 -16.07
C GLU A 184 -1.88 -20.48 -14.61
N TYR A 185 -1.28 -19.70 -13.72
CA TYR A 185 -1.54 -19.78 -12.29
C TYR A 185 -1.92 -18.43 -11.70
N ALA A 186 -2.70 -18.45 -10.63
CA ALA A 186 -2.99 -17.29 -9.80
C ALA A 186 -3.01 -17.72 -8.32
N GLU A 187 -2.13 -17.12 -7.52
CA GLU A 187 -1.91 -17.46 -6.12
C GLU A 187 -2.38 -16.35 -5.18
N PHE A 188 -2.97 -16.76 -4.06
CA PHE A 188 -3.55 -15.84 -3.10
C PHE A 188 -3.26 -16.27 -1.65
N LEU A 189 -3.00 -15.28 -0.79
CA LEU A 189 -2.89 -15.45 0.65
C LEU A 189 -4.17 -15.04 1.35
N ASN A 190 -4.59 -15.81 2.36
CA ASN A 190 -5.78 -15.45 3.13
C ASN A 190 -5.58 -14.12 3.87
N LYS A 191 -6.55 -13.21 3.73
CA LYS A 191 -6.49 -11.86 4.29
C LYS A 191 -6.36 -11.84 5.82
N SER A 192 -6.93 -12.83 6.52
CA SER A 192 -6.95 -12.90 7.98
C SER A 192 -5.81 -13.75 8.52
N ASN A 193 -5.51 -14.88 7.90
CA ASN A 193 -4.44 -15.80 8.26
C ASN A 193 -3.51 -16.05 7.05
N PRO A 194 -2.47 -15.23 6.82
CA PRO A 194 -1.61 -15.34 5.64
C PRO A 194 -0.82 -16.64 5.49
N LYS A 195 -0.92 -17.58 6.43
CA LYS A 195 -0.40 -18.94 6.26
C LYS A 195 -1.25 -19.80 5.35
N LEU A 196 -2.54 -19.47 5.19
CA LEU A 196 -3.44 -20.19 4.31
C LEU A 196 -3.33 -19.63 2.89
N GLN A 197 -3.28 -20.53 1.93
CA GLN A 197 -3.13 -20.24 0.51
C GLN A 197 -4.36 -20.74 -0.27
N TYR A 198 -4.66 -20.03 -1.34
CA TYR A 198 -5.64 -20.41 -2.34
C TYR A 198 -5.00 -20.24 -3.70
N GLU A 199 -5.14 -21.22 -4.57
CA GLU A 199 -4.57 -21.22 -5.91
C GLU A 199 -5.64 -21.54 -6.94
N ALA A 200 -5.51 -20.93 -8.11
CA ALA A 200 -6.26 -21.27 -9.30
C ALA A 200 -5.27 -21.57 -10.43
N GLN A 201 -5.43 -22.70 -11.10
CA GLN A 201 -4.59 -23.11 -12.21
C GLN A 201 -5.48 -23.35 -13.43
N ARG A 202 -5.07 -22.84 -14.59
CA ARG A 202 -5.80 -23.00 -15.86
C ARG A 202 -4.93 -23.73 -16.87
N ILE A 203 -5.42 -24.89 -17.31
CA ILE A 203 -4.73 -25.80 -18.23
C ILE A 203 -5.73 -26.23 -19.30
N ALA A 204 -5.40 -26.01 -20.57
CA ALA A 204 -6.20 -26.45 -21.71
C ALA A 204 -7.72 -26.11 -21.66
N GLY A 205 -8.09 -25.02 -20.98
CA GLY A 205 -9.48 -24.55 -20.83
C GLY A 205 -10.22 -25.10 -19.61
N GLU A 206 -9.59 -25.98 -18.83
CA GLU A 206 -10.06 -26.42 -17.51
C GLU A 206 -9.40 -25.56 -16.43
N ILE A 207 -10.13 -25.33 -15.33
CA ILE A 207 -9.63 -24.58 -14.17
C ILE A 207 -9.72 -25.48 -12.96
N GLU A 208 -8.58 -25.66 -12.30
CA GLU A 208 -8.48 -26.36 -11.03
C GLU A 208 -8.22 -25.35 -9.91
N TYR A 209 -8.74 -25.66 -8.73
CA TYR A 209 -8.58 -24.82 -7.55
C TYR A 209 -7.93 -25.64 -6.44
N GLY A 210 -6.96 -25.04 -5.77
CA GLY A 210 -6.29 -25.63 -4.62
C GLY A 210 -6.43 -24.76 -3.37
N LYS A 211 -6.36 -25.40 -2.21
CA LYS A 211 -6.20 -24.74 -0.92
C LYS A 211 -5.07 -25.40 -0.16
N GLY A 212 -4.27 -24.58 0.50
CA GLY A 212 -3.09 -25.06 1.19
C GLY A 212 -2.66 -24.20 2.37
N GLU A 213 -1.51 -24.56 2.91
CA GLU A 213 -0.82 -23.78 3.92
C GLU A 213 0.68 -23.75 3.71
N SER A 214 1.30 -22.62 4.01
CA SER A 214 2.75 -22.49 4.05
C SER A 214 3.31 -23.23 5.27
N LEU A 215 4.34 -24.04 5.04
CA LEU A 215 5.02 -24.83 6.05
C LEU A 215 6.38 -24.21 6.40
N SER A 216 6.63 -24.04 7.69
CA SER A 216 8.00 -23.77 8.16
C SER A 216 8.90 -24.98 7.96
N LEU A 217 10.20 -24.75 7.80
CA LEU A 217 11.18 -25.83 7.71
C LEU A 217 11.14 -26.79 8.92
N ALA A 218 10.76 -26.30 10.10
CA ALA A 218 10.54 -27.14 11.28
C ALA A 218 9.34 -28.11 11.11
N GLN A 219 8.22 -27.62 10.55
CA GLN A 219 7.06 -28.46 10.22
C GLN A 219 7.42 -29.50 9.15
N VAL A 220 8.17 -29.10 8.11
CA VAL A 220 8.64 -30.03 7.07
C VAL A 220 9.53 -31.13 7.67
N ARG A 221 10.53 -30.77 8.49
CA ARG A 221 11.38 -31.73 9.20
C ARG A 221 10.59 -32.71 10.06
N GLN A 222 9.59 -32.20 10.78
CA GLN A 222 8.70 -33.01 11.61
C GLN A 222 7.85 -33.97 10.76
N ALA A 223 7.25 -33.47 9.68
CA ALA A 223 6.44 -34.27 8.76
C ALA A 223 7.26 -35.39 8.10
N LEU A 224 8.51 -35.11 7.74
CA LEU A 224 9.44 -36.10 7.17
C LEU A 224 9.99 -37.09 8.21
N GLY A 225 9.94 -36.75 9.51
CA GLY A 225 10.67 -37.47 10.54
C GLY A 225 12.19 -37.38 10.38
N LYS A 226 12.69 -36.34 9.71
CA LYS A 226 14.11 -36.11 9.39
C LYS A 226 14.56 -34.79 10.04
N PRO A 227 15.05 -34.79 11.29
CA PRO A 227 15.41 -33.55 11.99
C PRO A 227 16.59 -32.82 11.34
N ASP A 228 17.44 -33.53 10.60
CA ASP A 228 18.63 -32.97 9.92
C ASP A 228 18.36 -32.59 8.46
N PHE A 229 17.12 -32.69 7.99
CA PHE A 229 16.75 -32.27 6.64
C PHE A 229 17.13 -30.81 6.40
N LEU A 230 17.96 -30.57 5.37
CA LEU A 230 18.51 -29.25 5.02
C LEU A 230 19.22 -28.54 6.18
N LYS A 231 19.82 -29.26 7.13
CA LYS A 231 20.79 -28.66 8.06
C LYS A 231 22.11 -28.48 7.32
N THR A 232 22.48 -27.25 7.03
CA THR A 232 23.85 -26.93 6.56
C THR A 232 24.79 -26.96 7.76
N GLU A 233 25.79 -27.85 7.74
CA GLU A 233 26.95 -27.74 8.63
C GLU A 233 27.78 -26.54 8.19
N GLY A 234 27.71 -25.44 8.95
CA GLY A 234 28.56 -24.27 8.70
C GLY A 234 27.83 -22.94 8.81
N THR A 235 28.41 -22.07 9.63
CA THR A 235 28.06 -20.67 9.85
C THR A 235 27.99 -19.84 8.57
N GLY A 236 26.95 -18.99 8.46
CA GLY A 236 26.99 -17.74 7.69
C GLY A 236 26.52 -17.83 6.23
N LYS A 237 25.45 -17.07 5.94
CA LYS A 237 24.96 -16.65 4.60
C LYS A 237 24.11 -17.62 3.76
N ALA A 238 24.28 -18.94 3.80
CA ALA A 238 23.41 -19.84 3.00
C ALA A 238 22.02 -20.06 3.63
N ALA A 239 21.93 -20.05 4.97
CA ALA A 239 20.66 -20.16 5.71
C ALA A 239 19.79 -18.88 5.68
N GLN A 240 20.19 -17.85 4.92
CA GLN A 240 19.54 -16.53 4.87
C GLN A 240 18.92 -16.21 3.50
N ARG A 241 18.86 -17.16 2.57
CA ARG A 241 18.02 -17.05 1.36
C ARG A 241 16.60 -17.59 1.57
N ALA A 242 16.09 -17.49 2.80
CA ALA A 242 14.65 -17.28 2.90
C ALA A 242 14.43 -15.89 2.31
N VAL A 243 14.16 -15.81 1.00
CA VAL A 243 13.54 -14.63 0.40
C VAL A 243 12.42 -14.28 1.38
N SER A 244 12.51 -13.10 2.02
CA SER A 244 11.40 -12.61 2.80
C SER A 244 10.30 -12.41 1.79
N VAL A 245 9.43 -13.40 1.63
CA VAL A 245 8.25 -13.27 0.80
C VAL A 245 7.52 -12.09 1.42
N ASP A 246 7.56 -10.96 0.71
CA ASP A 246 6.86 -9.75 1.10
C ASP A 246 5.42 -10.18 1.29
N ASN A 247 5.00 -10.35 2.55
CA ASN A 247 3.67 -10.85 2.83
C ASN A 247 2.71 -9.80 2.30
N VAL A 248 2.13 -10.07 1.13
CA VAL A 248 1.35 -9.11 0.35
C VAL A 248 0.18 -8.55 1.18
N VAL A 249 -0.32 -9.35 2.12
CA VAL A 249 -1.34 -8.96 3.10
C VAL A 249 -0.80 -7.88 4.04
N SER A 250 0.41 -8.04 4.58
CA SER A 250 1.04 -7.05 5.47
C SER A 250 1.41 -5.76 4.75
N ALA A 251 1.97 -5.84 3.53
CA ALA A 251 2.29 -4.67 2.72
C ALA A 251 1.03 -3.86 2.38
N ARG A 252 -0.03 -4.54 1.90
CA ARG A 252 -1.35 -3.95 1.67
C ARG A 252 -1.91 -3.26 2.91
N ARG A 253 -1.79 -3.90 4.08
CA ARG A 253 -2.22 -3.30 5.37
C ARG A 253 -1.40 -2.05 5.71
N GLY A 254 -0.09 -2.08 5.49
CA GLY A 254 0.82 -0.94 5.69
C GLY A 254 0.43 0.26 4.83
N PHE A 255 0.24 0.06 3.52
CA PHE A 255 -0.23 1.12 2.62
C PHE A 255 -1.61 1.64 3.02
N THR A 256 -2.55 0.75 3.33
CA THR A 256 -3.90 1.15 3.78
C THR A 256 -3.82 2.03 5.04
N PHE A 257 -2.99 1.65 6.01
CA PHE A 257 -2.77 2.41 7.23
C PHE A 257 -2.15 3.78 6.94
N ALA A 258 -1.12 3.83 6.09
CA ALA A 258 -0.47 5.08 5.69
C ALA A 258 -1.46 6.05 5.02
N PHE A 259 -2.27 5.57 4.06
CA PHE A 259 -3.31 6.38 3.42
C PHE A 259 -4.29 6.96 4.43
N VAL A 260 -4.78 6.15 5.38
CA VAL A 260 -5.72 6.61 6.41
C VAL A 260 -5.09 7.68 7.29
N VAL A 261 -3.88 7.45 7.80
CA VAL A 261 -3.19 8.41 8.68
C VAL A 261 -2.90 9.73 7.96
N ILE A 262 -2.37 9.66 6.73
CA ILE A 262 -2.05 10.85 5.93
C ILE A 262 -3.34 11.61 5.56
N THR A 263 -4.41 10.91 5.22
CA THR A 263 -5.72 11.55 4.91
C THR A 263 -6.29 12.24 6.14
N ILE A 264 -6.23 11.61 7.32
CA ILE A 264 -6.66 12.25 8.58
C ILE A 264 -5.81 13.49 8.86
N ALA A 265 -4.48 13.40 8.70
CA ALA A 265 -3.60 14.55 8.87
C ALA A 265 -3.95 15.68 7.89
N LEU A 266 -4.22 15.37 6.63
CA LEU A 266 -4.64 16.35 5.63
C LEU A 266 -5.97 17.03 6.02
N ILE A 267 -6.96 16.26 6.47
CA ILE A 267 -8.27 16.80 6.92
C ILE A 267 -8.09 17.69 8.15
N VAL A 268 -7.33 17.24 9.14
CA VAL A 268 -7.09 18.01 10.38
C VAL A 268 -6.37 19.31 10.08
N ASN A 269 -5.31 19.28 9.27
CA ASN A 269 -4.57 20.47 8.89
C ASN A 269 -5.38 21.40 7.98
N GLY A 270 -6.18 20.86 7.06
CA GLY A 270 -7.10 21.64 6.22
C GLY A 270 -8.20 22.32 7.05
N PHE A 271 -8.76 21.62 8.03
CA PHE A 271 -9.72 22.21 8.97
C PHE A 271 -9.06 23.27 9.86
N ALA A 272 -7.87 23.01 10.39
CA ALA A 272 -7.11 23.98 11.17
C ALA A 272 -6.78 25.23 10.34
N TYR A 273 -6.41 25.07 9.08
CA TYR A 273 -6.21 26.17 8.13
C TYR A 273 -7.49 26.98 7.90
N MET A 274 -8.64 26.31 7.73
CA MET A 274 -9.93 26.96 7.55
C MET A 274 -10.31 27.80 8.79
N VAL A 275 -10.15 27.23 9.99
CA VAL A 275 -10.39 27.96 11.25
C VAL A 275 -9.41 29.10 11.41
N ALA A 276 -8.12 28.89 11.10
CA ALA A 276 -7.09 29.89 11.24
C ALA A 276 -7.20 31.03 10.22
N SER A 277 -7.78 30.75 9.05
CA SER A 277 -8.08 31.75 8.02
C SER A 277 -9.28 32.63 8.38
N SER A 278 -10.02 32.30 9.44
CA SER A 278 -11.00 33.24 9.99
C SER A 278 -10.26 34.48 10.49
N GLN A 279 -10.73 35.67 10.10
CA GLN A 279 -10.05 36.91 10.45
C GLN A 279 -10.13 37.25 11.95
N GLY A 280 -10.80 36.42 12.77
CA GLY A 280 -11.16 36.74 14.14
C GLY A 280 -12.42 37.62 14.20
N ARG A 281 -12.72 38.13 15.38
CA ARG A 281 -13.85 39.04 15.60
C ARG A 281 -13.39 40.48 15.41
N ARG A 282 -13.98 41.20 14.47
CA ARG A 282 -13.72 42.64 14.29
C ARG A 282 -14.08 43.42 15.55
N VAL A 283 -13.13 44.21 16.06
CA VAL A 283 -13.27 45.05 17.26
C VAL A 283 -13.14 46.54 16.96
N LEU A 284 -12.48 46.91 15.85
CA LEU A 284 -12.40 48.27 15.35
C LEU A 284 -12.52 48.26 13.82
N GLU A 285 -13.21 49.25 13.27
CA GLU A 285 -13.14 49.66 11.87
C GLU A 285 -13.29 51.18 11.85
N GLN A 286 -12.23 51.87 11.43
CA GLN A 286 -12.22 53.32 11.37
C GLN A 286 -11.52 53.78 10.10
N ASN A 287 -12.11 54.78 9.45
CA ASN A 287 -11.51 55.47 8.32
C ASN A 287 -10.86 56.76 8.82
N PHE A 288 -9.58 56.94 8.48
CA PHE A 288 -8.82 58.14 8.77
C PHE A 288 -8.61 58.94 7.49
N THR A 289 -8.93 60.22 7.56
CA THR A 289 -8.64 61.18 6.49
C THR A 289 -7.15 61.50 6.43
N ALA A 290 -6.69 62.01 5.28
CA ALA A 290 -5.30 62.43 5.10
C ALA A 290 -4.85 63.49 6.14
N GLN A 291 -5.76 64.40 6.52
CA GLN A 291 -5.48 65.42 7.54
C GLN A 291 -5.29 64.80 8.93
N GLU A 292 -6.11 63.84 9.31
CA GLU A 292 -5.97 63.12 10.59
C GLU A 292 -4.67 62.30 10.65
N LEU A 293 -4.33 61.62 9.55
CA LEU A 293 -3.09 60.85 9.47
C LEU A 293 -1.82 61.73 9.53
N THR A 294 -1.87 62.94 8.96
CA THR A 294 -0.78 63.92 9.05
C THR A 294 -0.60 64.45 10.48
N ALA A 295 -1.69 64.58 11.23
CA ALA A 295 -1.71 65.21 12.55
C ALA A 295 -1.41 64.26 13.72
N GLU A 296 -1.09 62.98 13.47
CA GLU A 296 -0.92 61.93 14.48
C GLU A 296 -2.18 61.77 15.34
N THR A 297 -3.12 60.93 14.89
CA THR A 297 -4.46 60.82 15.46
C THR A 297 -4.64 59.53 16.26
N ILE A 298 -5.47 59.60 17.31
CA ILE A 298 -5.87 58.44 18.12
C ILE A 298 -7.22 57.90 17.63
N SER A 299 -7.36 56.58 17.52
CA SER A 299 -8.61 55.92 17.13
C SER A 299 -9.67 55.95 18.23
N GLU A 300 -10.90 55.58 17.85
CA GLU A 300 -11.90 55.14 18.81
C GLU A 300 -11.39 53.93 19.63
N PRO A 301 -11.74 53.84 20.92
CA PRO A 301 -11.29 52.73 21.77
C PRO A 301 -11.97 51.42 21.39
N PHE A 302 -11.23 50.31 21.51
CA PHE A 302 -11.72 48.96 21.29
C PHE A 302 -11.33 48.02 22.44
N ILE A 303 -12.15 47.00 22.67
CA ILE A 303 -12.00 46.09 23.82
C ILE A 303 -11.41 44.74 23.39
N VAL A 304 -10.30 44.38 24.02
CA VAL A 304 -9.70 43.04 23.96
C VAL A 304 -10.14 42.27 25.19
N ARG A 305 -10.75 41.09 24.99
CA ARG A 305 -11.45 40.36 26.07
C ARG A 305 -10.62 39.27 26.73
N LYS A 306 -9.49 38.88 26.15
CA LYS A 306 -8.68 37.74 26.58
C LYS A 306 -7.22 38.17 26.75
N ASP A 307 -6.54 37.60 27.73
CA ASP A 307 -5.08 37.73 27.88
C ASP A 307 -4.36 36.93 26.78
N ASN A 308 -3.18 37.39 26.36
CA ASN A 308 -2.41 36.80 25.26
C ASN A 308 -3.21 36.66 23.95
N ASP A 309 -4.12 37.60 23.69
CA ASP A 309 -4.90 37.62 22.45
C ASP A 309 -4.03 38.07 21.27
N ILE A 310 -4.30 37.53 20.08
CA ILE A 310 -3.60 37.96 18.86
C ILE A 310 -4.53 38.89 18.10
N LEU A 311 -4.06 40.12 17.91
CA LEU A 311 -4.73 41.10 17.07
C LEU A 311 -4.20 40.98 15.64
N LYS A 312 -5.11 40.96 14.68
CA LYS A 312 -4.79 41.23 13.27
C LYS A 312 -5.18 42.67 12.97
N ILE A 313 -4.21 43.50 12.62
CA ILE A 313 -4.45 44.87 12.15
C ILE A 313 -4.34 44.85 10.63
N THR A 314 -5.36 45.37 9.94
CA THR A 314 -5.36 45.50 8.49
C THR A 314 -5.55 46.95 8.12
N ALA A 315 -4.62 47.51 7.34
CA ALA A 315 -4.74 48.84 6.76
C ALA A 315 -5.10 48.71 5.28
N ASN A 316 -5.97 49.57 4.79
CA ASN A 316 -6.32 49.70 3.38
C ASN A 316 -6.35 51.17 3.00
N ALA A 317 -5.44 51.61 2.14
CA ALA A 317 -5.31 52.99 1.71
C ALA A 317 -5.89 53.20 0.30
N ASN A 318 -6.46 54.38 0.03
CA ASN A 318 -7.04 54.71 -1.28
C ASN A 318 -5.96 55.14 -2.30
N LEU A 319 -4.91 54.34 -2.45
CA LEU A 319 -3.76 54.67 -3.31
C LEU A 319 -4.08 54.48 -4.79
N ASP A 320 -3.62 55.41 -5.61
CA ASP A 320 -3.70 55.33 -7.07
C ASP A 320 -2.47 56.00 -7.69
N ASN A 321 -1.56 55.18 -8.25
CA ASN A 321 -0.22 55.62 -8.61
C ASN A 321 0.44 56.42 -7.49
N ALA A 322 0.43 55.84 -6.29
CA ALA A 322 0.82 56.49 -5.05
C ALA A 322 1.34 55.48 -4.02
N TRP A 323 2.01 56.01 -3.00
CA TRP A 323 2.52 55.25 -1.87
C TRP A 323 2.15 55.91 -0.54
N MET A 324 2.12 55.12 0.53
CA MET A 324 1.89 55.55 1.91
C MET A 324 2.78 54.72 2.84
N ALA A 325 3.52 55.40 3.71
CA ALA A 325 4.13 54.83 4.90
C ALA A 325 3.24 55.19 6.10
N LEU A 326 2.67 54.17 6.74
CA LEU A 326 1.72 54.32 7.85
C LEU A 326 2.30 53.70 9.12
N ASP A 327 2.50 54.51 10.15
CA ASP A 327 2.92 54.10 11.47
C ASP A 327 1.67 53.79 12.32
N ILE A 328 1.63 52.62 12.95
CA ILE A 328 0.52 52.18 13.81
C ILE A 328 1.05 51.78 15.19
N GLY A 329 0.81 52.64 16.19
CA GLY A 329 1.04 52.36 17.60
C GLY A 329 -0.19 51.73 18.26
N VAL A 330 -0.03 50.63 19.00
CA VAL A 330 -1.08 50.08 19.86
C VAL A 330 -0.92 50.63 21.28
N VAL A 331 -1.87 51.41 21.74
CA VAL A 331 -1.84 52.07 23.05
C VAL A 331 -2.84 51.39 23.98
N ARG A 332 -2.38 50.95 25.15
CA ARG A 332 -3.24 50.49 26.23
C ARG A 332 -3.76 51.71 26.99
N GLN A 333 -5.08 51.77 27.17
CA GLN A 333 -5.69 52.78 28.03
C GLN A 333 -5.55 52.36 29.49
N ASP A 334 -5.11 53.28 30.36
CA ASP A 334 -5.13 53.05 31.81
C ASP A 334 -6.57 53.18 32.34
N ASP A 335 -7.00 52.18 33.11
CA ASP A 335 -8.32 52.18 33.75
C ASP A 335 -8.32 52.97 35.07
N ASP A 336 -7.14 53.34 35.60
CA ASP A 336 -6.99 54.18 36.79
C ASP A 336 -7.16 55.68 36.43
N PRO A 337 -8.27 56.33 36.82
CA PRO A 337 -8.53 57.73 36.49
C PRO A 337 -7.58 58.71 37.18
N ILE A 338 -6.72 58.25 38.09
CA ILE A 338 -5.76 59.08 38.83
C ILE A 338 -4.37 59.05 38.17
N ARG A 339 -3.94 57.91 37.62
CA ARG A 339 -2.62 57.76 36.99
C ARG A 339 -2.64 58.12 35.50
N ASN A 340 -3.68 57.72 34.76
CA ASN A 340 -3.86 58.03 33.33
C ASN A 340 -2.57 57.92 32.49
N GLU A 341 -1.76 56.88 32.75
CA GLU A 341 -0.52 56.61 32.03
C GLU A 341 -0.80 55.63 30.88
N ASP A 342 -1.39 56.14 29.80
CA ASP A 342 -1.58 55.37 28.56
C ASP A 342 -0.22 54.81 28.09
N MET A 343 -0.16 53.50 27.85
CA MET A 343 1.10 52.81 27.57
C MET A 343 1.15 52.31 26.12
N LEU A 344 2.11 52.82 25.35
CA LEU A 344 2.42 52.32 24.01
C LEU A 344 3.05 50.93 24.12
N LEU A 345 2.38 49.92 23.55
CA LEU A 345 2.80 48.53 23.64
C LEU A 345 3.66 48.08 22.47
N HIS A 346 3.33 48.56 21.29
CA HIS A 346 3.93 48.13 20.03
C HIS A 346 3.76 49.24 19.01
N VAL A 347 4.76 49.41 18.15
CA VAL A 347 4.69 50.25 16.95
C VAL A 347 5.03 49.35 15.79
N ASP A 348 4.23 49.45 14.74
CA ASP A 348 4.37 48.67 13.53
C ASP A 348 4.22 49.59 12.33
N ASP A 349 4.97 49.31 11.26
CA ASP A 349 5.05 50.15 10.09
C ASP A 349 4.38 49.43 8.91
N ALA A 350 3.48 50.12 8.22
CA ALA A 350 2.69 49.59 7.12
C ALA A 350 2.95 50.38 5.84
N ASP A 351 3.96 49.94 5.09
CA ASP A 351 4.26 50.47 3.76
C ASP A 351 3.29 49.87 2.73
N MET A 352 2.56 50.75 2.03
CA MET A 352 1.62 50.39 0.99
C MET A 352 1.91 51.22 -0.26
N SER A 353 1.86 50.61 -1.43
CA SER A 353 2.03 51.29 -2.71
C SER A 353 1.19 50.60 -3.76
N TYR A 354 0.62 51.36 -4.69
CA TYR A 354 -0.14 50.79 -5.79
C TYR A 354 0.05 51.62 -7.05
N TYR A 355 0.60 50.99 -8.08
CA TYR A 355 0.86 51.61 -9.38
C TYR A 355 0.23 50.80 -10.50
N HIS A 356 -0.22 51.47 -11.55
CA HIS A 356 -0.74 50.83 -12.75
C HIS A 356 -0.60 51.75 -13.96
N GLY A 357 -0.54 51.15 -15.14
CA GLY A 357 -0.35 51.89 -16.38
C GLY A 357 -0.53 51.03 -17.62
N THR A 358 -0.18 51.60 -18.77
CA THR A 358 -0.16 50.90 -20.05
C THR A 358 1.13 51.24 -20.77
N GLU A 359 1.90 50.22 -21.14
CA GLU A 359 3.16 50.36 -21.87
C GLU A 359 3.19 49.36 -23.02
N GLY A 360 3.56 49.79 -24.22
CA GLY A 360 3.58 48.91 -25.40
C GLY A 360 2.22 48.32 -25.83
N GLY A 361 1.11 48.80 -25.26
CA GLY A 361 -0.23 48.24 -25.47
C GLY A 361 -0.67 47.20 -24.44
N GLU A 362 0.18 46.85 -23.48
CA GLU A 362 -0.12 45.94 -22.37
C GLU A 362 -0.40 46.73 -21.08
N SER A 363 -1.46 46.34 -20.36
CA SER A 363 -1.79 46.92 -19.05
C SER A 363 -1.02 46.21 -17.94
N TRP A 364 -0.43 46.98 -17.02
CA TRP A 364 0.28 46.44 -15.86
C TRP A 364 -0.24 47.07 -14.55
N SER A 365 -0.03 46.35 -13.44
CA SER A 365 -0.26 46.86 -12.09
C SER A 365 0.75 46.23 -11.12
N GLU A 366 1.22 47.00 -10.14
CA GLU A 366 2.20 46.60 -9.15
C GLU A 366 1.82 47.09 -7.74
N GLY A 367 2.21 46.33 -6.72
CA GLY A 367 2.02 46.68 -5.32
C GLY A 367 0.68 46.24 -4.73
N SER A 368 0.39 46.72 -3.53
CA SER A 368 -0.82 46.44 -2.75
C SER A 368 -1.29 47.69 -2.01
N ARG A 369 -2.60 47.97 -2.10
CA ARG A 369 -3.27 49.00 -1.28
C ARG A 369 -3.48 48.59 0.17
N SER A 370 -3.10 47.36 0.53
CA SER A 370 -3.38 46.78 1.83
C SER A 370 -2.15 46.18 2.47
N SER A 371 -2.03 46.40 3.77
CA SER A 371 -1.06 45.75 4.65
C SER A 371 -1.79 45.03 5.79
N SER A 372 -1.16 44.01 6.36
CA SER A 372 -1.69 43.26 7.50
C SER A 372 -0.57 42.84 8.43
N SER A 373 -0.78 43.04 9.73
CA SER A 373 0.15 42.62 10.76
C SER A 373 -0.54 41.91 11.92
N TYR A 374 0.26 41.16 12.68
CA TYR A 374 -0.20 40.36 13.81
C TYR A 374 0.57 40.74 15.06
N ILE A 375 -0.15 41.16 16.09
CA ILE A 375 0.44 41.62 17.34
C ILE A 375 -0.17 40.81 18.49
N GLN A 376 0.67 40.27 19.36
CA GLN A 376 0.21 39.61 20.57
C GLN A 376 0.04 40.64 21.69
N ILE A 377 -1.16 40.70 22.26
CA ILE A 377 -1.51 41.58 23.37
C ILE A 377 -1.47 40.77 24.67
N PRO A 378 -0.64 41.16 25.66
CA PRO A 378 -0.40 40.34 26.84
C PRO A 378 -1.61 40.26 27.79
N GLN A 379 -2.42 41.32 27.87
CA GLN A 379 -3.51 41.42 28.85
C GLN A 379 -4.81 41.87 28.17
N LYS A 380 -5.95 41.46 28.71
CA LYS A 380 -7.25 42.03 28.32
C LYS A 380 -7.37 43.49 28.80
N GLY A 381 -8.14 44.29 28.10
CA GLY A 381 -8.32 45.71 28.43
C GLY A 381 -8.90 46.53 27.29
N THR A 382 -8.90 47.85 27.48
CA THR A 382 -9.28 48.84 26.48
C THR A 382 -8.03 49.36 25.78
N TYR A 383 -8.09 49.41 24.45
CA TYR A 383 -6.98 49.78 23.59
C TYR A 383 -7.40 50.85 22.59
N LYS A 384 -6.44 51.63 22.12
CA LYS A 384 -6.59 52.59 21.02
C LYS A 384 -5.43 52.39 20.05
N LEU A 385 -5.62 52.81 18.80
CA LEU A 385 -4.52 52.95 17.85
C LEU A 385 -4.06 54.40 17.84
N MET A 386 -2.75 54.60 17.78
CA MET A 386 -2.10 55.86 17.49
C MET A 386 -1.57 55.74 16.07
N VAL A 387 -2.06 56.59 15.17
CA VAL A 387 -1.79 56.44 13.74
C VAL A 387 -1.23 57.72 13.15
N HIS A 388 -0.15 57.58 12.39
CA HIS A 388 0.50 58.66 11.67
C HIS A 388 0.90 58.15 10.30
N ALA A 389 0.79 58.98 9.25
CA ALA A 389 1.24 58.58 7.94
C ALA A 389 1.87 59.72 7.15
N VAL A 390 2.77 59.36 6.26
CA VAL A 390 3.20 60.19 5.13
C VAL A 390 2.88 59.46 3.84
N SER A 391 2.44 60.19 2.82
CA SER A 391 2.07 59.58 1.55
C SER A 391 2.21 60.59 0.42
N ASN A 392 2.56 60.14 -0.77
CA ASN A 392 2.62 61.01 -1.95
C ASN A 392 2.13 60.26 -3.19
N SER A 393 1.78 61.02 -4.21
CA SER A 393 1.47 60.52 -5.55
C SER A 393 2.74 60.48 -6.42
N GLY A 394 2.80 59.54 -7.34
CA GLY A 394 3.96 59.27 -8.19
C GLY A 394 5.15 58.67 -7.42
N GLU A 395 6.34 58.74 -8.02
CA GLU A 395 7.57 58.11 -7.50
C GLU A 395 8.36 59.02 -6.54
N THR A 396 7.74 60.05 -5.97
CA THR A 396 8.44 61.01 -5.12
C THR A 396 8.86 60.35 -3.81
N GLU A 397 10.16 60.19 -3.57
CA GLU A 397 10.70 59.51 -2.38
C GLU A 397 10.49 60.28 -1.06
N THR A 398 10.18 61.59 -1.12
CA THR A 398 10.02 62.42 0.08
C THR A 398 8.58 62.94 0.21
N ALA A 399 8.04 62.79 1.42
CA ALA A 399 6.73 63.30 1.82
C ALA A 399 6.81 63.77 3.27
N THR A 400 6.09 64.85 3.60
CA THR A 400 6.02 65.42 4.96
C THR A 400 4.61 65.40 5.54
N GLN A 401 3.62 64.95 4.76
CA GLN A 401 2.21 64.89 5.13
C GLN A 401 1.56 63.72 4.39
N ALA A 402 0.39 63.28 4.87
CA ALA A 402 -0.46 62.37 4.14
C ALA A 402 -1.37 63.15 3.16
N GLU A 403 -1.58 62.57 1.99
CA GLU A 403 -2.48 63.01 0.91
C GLU A 403 -3.62 62.01 0.70
N HIS A 404 -3.43 60.76 1.14
CA HIS A 404 -4.37 59.67 0.99
C HIS A 404 -4.95 59.26 2.34
N SER A 405 -6.20 58.80 2.33
CA SER A 405 -6.90 58.22 3.48
C SER A 405 -6.61 56.74 3.66
N ALA A 406 -6.81 56.23 4.87
CA ALA A 406 -6.69 54.80 5.16
C ALA A 406 -7.82 54.31 6.07
N THR A 407 -8.39 53.16 5.73
CA THR A 407 -9.28 52.42 6.63
C THR A 407 -8.47 51.37 7.38
N ILE A 408 -8.48 51.47 8.71
CA ILE A 408 -7.80 50.52 9.60
C ILE A 408 -8.86 49.67 10.30
N ARG A 409 -8.68 48.35 10.27
CA ARG A 409 -9.53 47.40 10.96
C ARG A 409 -8.69 46.56 11.92
N VAL A 410 -9.24 46.32 13.10
CA VAL A 410 -8.62 45.46 14.11
C VAL A 410 -9.53 44.28 14.36
N TYR A 411 -8.95 43.08 14.33
CA TYR A 411 -9.64 41.85 14.65
C TYR A 411 -8.96 41.18 15.84
N SER A 412 -9.77 40.75 16.82
CA SER A 412 -9.34 40.03 18.03
C SER A 412 -9.59 38.54 17.89
N GLY A 413 -8.74 37.71 18.48
CA GLY A 413 -8.77 36.25 18.33
C GLY A 413 -8.31 35.77 16.96
N ALA A 414 -7.42 36.52 16.30
CA ALA A 414 -6.86 36.10 15.03
C ALA A 414 -5.94 34.88 15.22
N LEU A 415 -5.90 34.03 14.21
CA LEU A 415 -5.00 32.89 14.16
C LEU A 415 -4.11 33.02 12.93
N VAL A 416 -2.95 32.38 12.99
CA VAL A 416 -1.93 32.48 11.96
C VAL A 416 -1.99 31.22 11.09
N PRO A 417 -2.48 31.29 9.83
CA PRO A 417 -2.85 30.10 9.07
C PRO A 417 -1.66 29.37 8.43
N TYR A 418 -0.49 30.01 8.28
CA TYR A 418 0.58 29.50 7.42
C TYR A 418 1.14 28.15 7.85
N TYR A 419 1.21 27.86 9.16
CA TYR A 419 1.68 26.55 9.63
C TYR A 419 0.73 25.42 9.24
N SER A 420 -0.58 25.63 9.41
CA SER A 420 -1.60 24.63 9.05
C SER A 420 -1.66 24.44 7.53
N MET A 421 -1.46 25.53 6.77
CA MET A 421 -1.35 25.48 5.31
C MET A 421 -0.14 24.65 4.86
N LEU A 422 1.04 24.92 5.41
CA LEU A 422 2.27 24.19 5.09
C LEU A 422 2.11 22.69 5.41
N MET A 423 1.56 22.36 6.58
CA MET A 423 1.33 20.97 6.98
C MET A 423 0.28 20.26 6.11
N ALA A 424 -0.74 20.98 5.64
CA ALA A 424 -1.69 20.44 4.67
C ALA A 424 -1.01 20.14 3.32
N ILE A 425 -0.17 21.05 2.82
CA ILE A 425 0.61 20.85 1.59
C ILE A 425 1.55 19.64 1.73
N VAL A 426 2.28 19.56 2.84
CA VAL A 426 3.18 18.42 3.13
C VAL A 426 2.41 17.10 3.19
N SER A 427 1.22 17.10 3.82
CA SER A 427 0.35 15.92 3.86
C SER A 427 -0.14 15.52 2.47
N ALA A 428 -0.49 16.48 1.62
CA ALA A 428 -0.90 16.22 0.24
C ALA A 428 0.25 15.63 -0.60
N ILE A 429 1.47 16.16 -0.47
CA ILE A 429 2.66 15.62 -1.14
C ILE A 429 2.93 14.18 -0.69
N MET A 430 2.87 13.92 0.62
CA MET A 430 3.02 12.57 1.16
C MET A 430 1.95 11.61 0.65
N LEU A 431 0.71 12.08 0.48
CA LEU A 431 -0.38 11.27 -0.06
C LEU A 431 -0.11 10.86 -1.50
N VAL A 432 0.33 11.81 -2.34
CA VAL A 432 0.71 11.55 -3.74
C VAL A 432 1.90 10.60 -3.82
N GLY A 433 2.95 10.82 -3.02
CA GLY A 433 4.10 9.92 -2.98
C GLY A 433 3.74 8.51 -2.52
N THR A 434 2.87 8.38 -1.52
CA THR A 434 2.38 7.08 -1.05
C THR A 434 1.52 6.38 -2.11
N PHE A 435 0.73 7.14 -2.86
CA PHE A 435 -0.03 6.63 -4.00
C PHE A 435 0.88 6.09 -5.10
N ALA A 436 1.92 6.84 -5.49
CA ALA A 436 2.91 6.39 -6.48
C ALA A 436 3.63 5.12 -6.01
N MET A 437 4.09 5.06 -4.75
CA MET A 437 4.71 3.86 -4.19
C MET A 437 3.76 2.66 -4.17
N TYR A 438 2.50 2.86 -3.80
CA TYR A 438 1.48 1.80 -3.82
C TYR A 438 1.20 1.32 -5.24
N HIS A 439 1.12 2.24 -6.21
CA HIS A 439 0.91 1.91 -7.62
C HIS A 439 2.05 1.04 -8.16
N LYS A 440 3.30 1.46 -7.92
CA LYS A 440 4.50 0.71 -8.29
C LYS A 440 4.53 -0.68 -7.64
N TRP A 441 4.29 -0.75 -6.33
CA TRP A 441 4.20 -2.04 -5.62
C TRP A 441 3.11 -2.97 -6.17
N LYS A 442 2.00 -2.40 -6.65
CA LYS A 442 0.86 -3.15 -7.19
C LYS A 442 1.09 -3.67 -8.62
N HIS A 443 1.83 -2.95 -9.45
CA HIS A 443 2.01 -3.28 -10.87
C HIS A 443 3.38 -3.89 -11.19
N GLY A 444 4.33 -3.86 -10.25
CA GLY A 444 5.71 -4.25 -10.54
C GLY A 444 6.47 -3.14 -11.28
N ASP A 445 7.75 -3.38 -11.56
CA ASP A 445 8.60 -2.52 -12.40
C ASP A 445 8.26 -2.75 -13.91
N GLU A 446 7.00 -2.58 -14.32
CA GLU A 446 6.61 -2.65 -15.75
C GLU A 446 6.98 -1.36 -16.51
N ASP A 447 7.57 -0.34 -15.85
CA ASP A 447 7.80 1.00 -16.41
C ASP A 447 9.24 1.23 -16.97
N ASP A 448 10.15 0.24 -16.93
CA ASP A 448 11.56 0.46 -17.33
C ASP A 448 11.95 -0.12 -18.72
N ASP A 449 11.05 -0.82 -19.43
CA ASP A 449 11.38 -1.50 -20.71
C ASP A 449 10.89 -0.79 -22.00
N ASP A 450 10.23 0.37 -21.91
CA ASP A 450 9.62 1.04 -23.08
C ASP A 450 10.41 2.26 -23.64
N ASP A 451 11.65 2.51 -23.19
CA ASP A 451 12.44 3.69 -23.59
C ASP A 451 13.60 3.43 -24.58
N ASP A 452 13.69 2.24 -25.19
CA ASP A 452 14.65 1.95 -26.27
C ASP A 452 13.94 1.68 -27.62
N ASP A 453 13.53 2.75 -28.32
CA ASP A 453 13.27 2.74 -29.78
C ASP A 453 13.70 4.07 -30.46
#